data_AF-A0A6B3D2I1-F1
#
_entry.id   AF-A0A6B3D2I1-F1
#
_cell.length_a   1.000
_cell.length_b   1.000
_cell.length_c   1.000
_cell.angle_alpha   90.00
_cell.angle_beta   90.00
_cell.angle_gamma   90.00
#
_symmetry.space_group_name_H-M   'P 1'
#
loop_
_entity.id
_entity.type
_entity.pdbx_description
1 polymer ?
#
loop_
_entity_poly.entity_id
_entity_poly.type
_entity_poly.pdbx_seq_one_letter_code
_entity_poly.pdbx_strand_id
1 'polypeptide(L)'
;HQDPGFVDHILNKSPEAVRVYLPQDANTLLSVADHALRSRDYVNVIVAGKQPCFDWLTMEQARAHCARGAGIWDWAGTEDG
;
A
#
# COMPACT_ATOMS: atom_id res chain seq x y z
N HIS A 1 -22.47 -6.86 -0.36
CA HIS A 1 -21.47 -6.04 -1.08
C HIS A 1 -20.05 -6.47 -0.69
N GLN A 2 -19.72 -7.77 -0.83
CA GLN A 2 -18.41 -8.33 -0.49
C GLN A 2 -17.83 -8.94 -1.76
N ASP A 3 -17.06 -8.15 -2.49
CA ASP A 3 -16.36 -8.58 -3.70
C ASP A 3 -15.09 -7.73 -3.88
N PRO A 4 -13.92 -8.24 -3.45
CA PRO A 4 -12.64 -7.56 -3.66
C PRO A 4 -12.08 -7.77 -5.08
N GLY A 5 -12.76 -8.49 -5.97
CA GLY A 5 -12.28 -8.93 -7.29
C GLY A 5 -11.98 -7.80 -8.29
N PHE A 6 -12.28 -6.54 -7.94
CA PHE A 6 -11.81 -5.39 -8.71
C PHE A 6 -10.28 -5.37 -8.85
N VAL A 7 -9.55 -5.85 -7.84
CA VAL A 7 -8.09 -5.98 -7.90
C VAL A 7 -7.65 -6.89 -9.05
N ASP A 8 -8.29 -8.05 -9.21
CA ASP A 8 -7.98 -8.99 -10.30
C ASP A 8 -8.27 -8.37 -11.67
N HIS A 9 -9.36 -7.62 -11.80
CA HIS A 9 -9.68 -6.93 -13.04
C HIS A 9 -8.60 -5.92 -13.46
N ILE A 10 -8.03 -5.21 -12.48
CA ILE A 10 -7.00 -4.20 -12.70
C ILE A 10 -5.64 -4.84 -12.98
N LEU A 11 -5.27 -5.89 -12.26
CA LEU A 11 -4.01 -6.60 -12.46
C LEU A 11 -3.91 -7.33 -13.82
N ASN A 12 -5.04 -7.50 -14.52
CA ASN A 12 -5.06 -7.97 -15.90
C ASN A 12 -4.68 -6.89 -16.95
N LYS A 13 -4.39 -5.66 -16.54
CA LYS A 13 -3.92 -4.58 -17.44
C LYS A 13 -2.39 -4.52 -17.46
N SER A 14 -1.84 -3.81 -18.45
CA SER A 14 -0.38 -3.66 -18.58
C SER A 14 0.22 -3.12 -17.27
N PRO A 15 1.31 -3.73 -16.75
CA PRO A 15 2.01 -3.24 -15.57
C PRO A 15 2.64 -1.86 -15.81
N GLU A 16 2.72 -1.37 -17.05
CA GLU A 16 3.15 -0.01 -17.33
C GLU A 16 2.04 1.03 -17.06
N ALA A 17 0.77 0.62 -17.03
CA ALA A 17 -0.37 1.53 -16.95
C ALA A 17 -1.10 1.52 -15.60
N VAL A 18 -0.85 0.52 -14.73
CA VAL A 18 -1.59 0.35 -13.48
C VAL A 18 -0.70 0.17 -12.27
N ARG A 19 -1.16 0.63 -11.10
CA ARG A 19 -0.56 0.39 -9.80
C ARG A 19 -1.64 0.03 -8.79
N VAL A 20 -1.42 -1.01 -7.99
CA VAL A 20 -2.30 -1.38 -6.88
C VAL A 20 -1.52 -1.24 -5.58
N TYR A 21 -2.13 -0.58 -4.59
CA TYR A 21 -1.54 -0.36 -3.27
C TYR A 21 -2.50 -0.86 -2.18
N LEU A 22 -1.92 -1.54 -1.19
CA LEU A 22 -2.63 -2.11 -0.05
C LEU A 22 -2.05 -1.53 1.26
N PRO A 23 -2.27 -0.23 1.54
CA PRO A 23 -1.73 0.38 2.75
C PRO A 23 -2.36 -0.24 4.01
N GLN A 24 -1.50 -0.70 4.92
CA GLN A 24 -1.92 -1.35 6.18
C GLN A 24 -2.29 -0.36 7.31
N ASP A 25 -1.94 0.92 7.18
CA ASP A 25 -2.25 1.96 8.18
C ASP A 25 -2.34 3.38 7.56
N ALA A 26 -2.62 4.38 8.39
CA ALA A 26 -2.77 5.75 7.94
C ALA A 26 -1.49 6.35 7.34
N ASN A 27 -0.32 6.07 7.94
CA ASN A 27 0.96 6.61 7.47
C ASN A 27 1.36 6.02 6.11
N THR A 28 1.11 4.73 5.91
CA THR A 28 1.32 4.04 4.63
C THR A 28 0.35 4.57 3.57
N LEU A 29 -0.92 4.79 3.94
CA LEU A 29 -1.91 5.42 3.06
C LEU A 29 -1.47 6.82 2.63
N LEU A 30 -1.00 7.66 3.55
CA LEU A 30 -0.52 9.00 3.24
C LEU A 30 0.71 8.96 2.30
N SER A 31 1.65 8.05 2.55
CA SER A 31 2.84 7.90 1.69
C SER A 31 2.47 7.43 0.27
N VAL A 32 1.55 6.47 0.15
CA VAL A 32 1.06 5.99 -1.14
C VAL A 32 0.26 7.08 -1.86
N ALA A 33 -0.59 7.81 -1.15
CA ALA A 33 -1.42 8.86 -1.72
C ALA A 33 -0.58 10.02 -2.28
N ASP A 34 0.46 10.46 -1.56
CA ASP A 34 1.39 11.49 -2.08
C ASP A 34 2.06 11.03 -3.40
N HIS A 35 2.51 9.78 -3.46
CA HIS A 35 3.06 9.21 -4.70
C HIS A 35 2.02 9.16 -5.83
N ALA A 36 0.83 8.61 -5.55
CA ALA A 36 -0.25 8.47 -6.52
C ALA A 36 -0.68 9.82 -7.12
N LEU A 37 -0.81 10.86 -6.27
CA LEU A 37 -1.21 12.21 -6.70
C LEU A 37 -0.13 12.92 -7.55
N ARG A 38 1.14 12.56 -7.40
CA ARG A 38 2.25 13.10 -8.22
C ARG A 38 2.46 12.31 -9.51
N SER A 39 2.06 11.05 -9.51
CA SER A 39 2.21 10.18 -10.68
C SER A 39 1.32 10.62 -11.85
N ARG A 40 1.74 10.25 -13.06
CA ARG A 40 1.04 10.53 -14.32
C ARG A 40 0.90 9.22 -15.09
N ASP A 41 -0.10 9.18 -15.96
CA ASP A 41 -0.33 8.07 -16.90
C ASP A 41 -0.56 6.70 -16.24
N TYR A 42 -0.89 6.70 -14.94
CA TYR A 42 -1.28 5.50 -14.19
C TYR A 42 -2.73 5.56 -13.75
N VAL A 43 -3.38 4.40 -13.81
CA VAL A 43 -4.53 4.12 -12.95
C VAL A 43 -4.01 3.58 -11.62
N ASN A 44 -4.13 4.39 -10.56
CA ASN A 44 -3.74 4.03 -9.21
C ASN A 44 -4.96 3.53 -8.43
N VAL A 45 -4.92 2.27 -7.98
CA VAL A 45 -5.95 1.67 -7.12
C VAL A 45 -5.39 1.55 -5.71
N ILE A 46 -6.01 2.24 -4.77
CA ILE A 46 -5.64 2.21 -3.36
C ILE A 46 -6.78 1.57 -2.59
N VAL A 47 -6.53 0.41 -1.98
CA VAL A 47 -7.52 -0.27 -1.13
C VAL A 47 -7.23 0.09 0.32
N ALA A 48 -8.06 0.95 0.89
CA ALA A 48 -7.89 1.45 2.26
C ALA A 48 -9.09 1.09 3.15
N GLY A 49 -8.81 0.66 4.37
CA GLY A 49 -9.82 0.46 5.41
C GLY A 49 -10.38 1.81 5.90
N LYS A 50 -11.68 1.84 6.23
CA LYS A 50 -12.35 3.02 6.82
C LYS A 50 -12.57 2.89 8.34
N GLN A 51 -12.66 1.67 8.85
CA GLN A 51 -12.94 1.43 10.26
C GLN A 51 -11.71 1.76 11.12
N PRO A 52 -11.90 2.10 12.41
CA PRO A 52 -10.79 2.28 13.34
C PRO A 52 -9.86 1.05 13.33
N CYS A 53 -8.57 1.29 13.20
CA CYS A 53 -7.52 0.27 13.19
C CYS A 53 -6.24 0.85 13.82
N PHE A 54 -5.24 0.00 14.06
CA PHE A 54 -3.95 0.42 14.59
C PHE A 54 -3.09 1.07 13.50
N ASP A 55 -2.28 2.05 13.89
CA ASP A 55 -1.16 2.53 13.10
C ASP A 55 0.10 1.78 13.53
N TRP A 56 0.74 1.10 12.57
CA TRP A 56 1.85 0.18 12.84
C TRP A 56 3.20 0.85 12.62
N LEU A 57 3.29 1.69 11.59
CA LEU A 57 4.51 2.33 11.18
C LEU A 57 4.49 3.81 11.52
N THR A 58 5.63 4.33 11.96
CA THR A 58 5.89 5.77 11.92
C THR A 58 5.91 6.25 10.46
N MET A 59 5.73 7.56 10.24
CA MET A 59 5.78 8.13 8.89
C MET A 59 7.12 7.85 8.17
N GLU A 60 8.25 7.82 8.88
CA GLU A 60 9.56 7.49 8.31
C GLU A 60 9.64 6.03 7.86
N GLN A 61 9.21 5.10 8.72
CA GLN A 61 9.14 3.67 8.37
C GLN A 61 8.19 3.42 7.20
N ALA A 62 7.03 4.09 7.19
CA ALA A 62 6.05 3.98 6.11
C ALA A 62 6.63 4.44 4.77
N ARG A 63 7.31 5.58 4.71
CA ARG A 63 7.99 6.05 3.49
C ARG A 63 9.01 5.04 2.98
N ALA A 64 9.86 4.52 3.87
CA ALA A 64 10.86 3.53 3.51
C ALA A 64 10.22 2.21 3.03
N HIS A 65 9.15 1.75 3.68
CA HIS A 65 8.40 0.56 3.31
C HIS A 65 7.70 0.72 1.95
N CYS A 66 6.97 1.82 1.73
CA CYS A 66 6.29 2.11 0.47
C CYS A 66 7.25 2.26 -0.70
N ALA A 67 8.42 2.87 -0.50
CA ALA A 67 9.43 2.99 -1.55
C ALA A 67 9.97 1.63 -2.04
N ARG A 68 10.00 0.62 -1.15
CA ARG A 68 10.38 -0.75 -1.50
C ARG A 68 9.21 -1.57 -2.07
N GLY A 69 7.98 -1.20 -1.75
CA GLY A 69 6.75 -1.91 -2.13
C GLY A 69 6.41 -3.10 -1.20
N ALA A 70 7.40 -3.73 -0.59
CA ALA A 70 7.26 -4.71 0.48
C ALA A 70 8.54 -4.74 1.34
N GLY A 71 8.47 -5.27 2.56
CA GLY A 71 9.65 -5.46 3.39
C GLY A 71 9.34 -6.08 4.75
N ILE A 72 10.38 -6.60 5.40
CA ILE A 72 10.32 -7.21 6.73
C ILE A 72 10.13 -6.12 7.79
N TRP A 73 9.35 -6.44 8.83
CA TRP A 73 9.24 -5.64 10.04
C TRP A 73 9.98 -6.35 11.16
N ASP A 74 11.18 -5.87 11.48
CA ASP A 74 12.08 -6.54 12.43
C ASP A 74 11.43 -6.72 13.81
N TRP A 75 10.57 -5.77 14.23
CA TRP A 75 9.84 -5.85 15.50
C TRP A 75 8.71 -6.87 15.52
N ALA A 76 8.28 -7.37 14.35
CA ALA A 76 7.17 -8.30 14.20
C ALA A 76 7.63 -9.76 14.00
N GLY A 77 8.94 -10.01 13.93
CA GLY A 77 9.54 -11.34 13.75
C GLY A 77 10.34 -11.80 14.98
N THR A 78 10.66 -13.09 15.03
CA THR A 78 11.52 -13.70 16.06
C THR A 78 12.65 -14.52 15.44
N GLU A 79 13.02 -14.24 14.19
CA GLU A 79 13.97 -15.03 13.41
C GLU A 79 15.41 -14.96 13.97
N ASP A 80 15.71 -13.90 14.72
CA ASP A 80 17.01 -13.67 15.38
C ASP A 80 17.00 -14.01 16.89
N GLY A 81 15.97 -14.73 17.38
CA GLY A 81 15.73 -15.04 18.80
C GLY A 81 15.96 -16.50 19.19
#